data_AF-A0A9D1FIY7-F1
#
_entry.id   AF-A0A9D1FIY7-F1
#
_cell.length_a   1.000
_cell.length_b   1.000
_cell.length_c   1.000
_cell.angle_alpha   90.00
_cell.angle_beta   90.00
_cell.angle_gamma   90.00
#
_symmetry.space_group_name_H-M   'P 1'
#
loop_
_entity.id
_entity.type
_entity.pdbx_description
1 polymer ?
#
loop_
_entity_poly.entity_id
_entity_poly.type
_entity_poly.pdbx_seq_one_letter_code
_entity_poly.pdbx_strand_id
1 'polypeptide(L)'
;MSINPVVAYSIQNIGKNMCFANPNRNYCTFDEQRVSQIVNEGENALGQIEEKLKTTNCEAVVLELLYILNRMLDNNVKGIDKLYPTLSRFNNTNSPNIQVMLSGIYRKTLVPDAYGPLNRMMIRQILYPNSPHFDPTEEIGGAILEYIRAYSSKELYK
;
A
#
# COMPACT_ATOMS: atom_id res chain seq x y z
N MET A 1 -16.84 -0.63 19.46
CA MET A 1 -16.92 -2.04 18.99
C MET A 1 -15.68 -2.76 19.43
N SER A 2 -15.82 -3.87 20.16
CA SER A 2 -14.72 -4.77 20.49
C SER A 2 -14.33 -5.55 19.23
N ILE A 3 -13.08 -5.42 18.78
CA ILE A 3 -12.57 -6.18 17.62
C ILE A 3 -12.51 -7.66 17.96
N ASN A 4 -12.79 -8.48 16.94
CA ASN A 4 -12.67 -9.92 17.00
C ASN A 4 -11.28 -10.33 17.56
N PRO A 5 -11.20 -11.15 18.62
CA PRO A 5 -9.94 -11.52 19.25
C PRO A 5 -8.97 -12.24 18.30
N VAL A 6 -9.50 -12.98 17.31
CA VAL A 6 -8.71 -13.63 16.26
C VAL A 6 -8.01 -12.58 15.38
N VAL A 7 -8.70 -11.47 15.11
CA VAL A 7 -8.17 -10.37 14.29
C VAL A 7 -7.18 -9.55 15.09
N ALA A 8 -7.42 -9.31 16.38
CA ALA A 8 -6.44 -8.68 17.25
C ALA A 8 -5.14 -9.50 17.31
N TYR A 9 -5.24 -10.82 17.44
CA TYR A 9 -4.09 -11.72 17.37
C TYR A 9 -3.39 -11.67 15.99
N SER A 10 -4.17 -11.65 14.91
CA SER A 10 -3.66 -11.50 13.54
C SER A 10 -2.87 -10.21 13.40
N ILE A 11 -3.43 -9.08 13.82
CA ILE A 11 -2.78 -7.78 13.75
C ILE A 11 -1.48 -7.75 14.55
N GLN A 12 -1.42 -8.42 15.70
CA GLN A 12 -0.17 -8.54 16.48
C GLN A 12 0.94 -9.27 15.69
N ASN A 13 0.60 -10.26 14.88
CA ASN A 13 1.54 -11.11 14.13
C ASN A 13 1.86 -10.63 12.70
N ILE A 14 1.41 -9.44 12.30
CA ILE A 14 1.77 -8.82 11.02
C ILE A 14 3.29 -8.76 10.83
N GLY A 15 3.74 -9.06 9.61
CA GLY A 15 5.14 -9.14 9.18
C GLY A 15 5.74 -10.54 9.36
N LYS A 16 5.11 -11.42 10.15
CA LYS A 16 5.61 -12.78 10.37
C LYS A 16 5.37 -13.65 9.13
N ASN A 17 6.35 -14.46 8.74
CA ASN A 17 6.28 -15.31 7.53
C ASN A 17 6.15 -14.54 6.20
N MET A 18 6.32 -13.21 6.22
CA MET A 18 6.46 -12.43 4.99
C MET A 18 7.81 -12.74 4.35
N CYS A 19 7.84 -12.89 3.03
CA CYS A 19 9.08 -13.10 2.29
C CYS A 19 9.21 -12.05 1.20
N PHE A 20 10.35 -11.37 1.17
CA PHE A 20 10.68 -10.41 0.11
C PHE A 20 10.75 -11.07 -1.28
N ALA A 21 10.71 -10.22 -2.30
CA ALA A 21 11.11 -10.61 -3.65
C ALA A 21 12.55 -11.14 -3.63
N ASN A 22 12.85 -12.06 -4.54
CA ASN A 22 14.14 -12.74 -4.67
C ASN A 22 14.40 -13.10 -6.15
N PRO A 23 15.58 -13.63 -6.52
CA PRO A 23 15.91 -13.95 -7.91
C PRO A 23 14.95 -14.92 -8.61
N ASN A 24 14.26 -15.78 -7.86
CA ASN A 24 13.30 -16.75 -8.39
C ASN A 24 11.84 -16.24 -8.34
N ARG A 25 11.60 -15.06 -7.75
CA ARG A 25 10.26 -14.50 -7.55
C ARG A 25 10.33 -12.99 -7.38
N ASN A 26 9.81 -12.25 -8.36
CA ASN A 26 9.83 -10.79 -8.41
C ASN A 26 8.79 -10.08 -7.50
N TYR A 27 8.12 -10.81 -6.59
CA TYR A 27 7.10 -10.26 -5.69
C TYR A 27 7.23 -10.78 -4.25
N CYS A 28 6.70 -10.00 -3.31
CA CYS A 28 6.59 -10.36 -1.91
C CYS A 28 5.45 -11.36 -1.67
N THR A 29 5.66 -12.33 -0.78
CA THR A 29 4.58 -13.24 -0.32
C THR A 29 4.21 -12.95 1.12
N PHE A 30 2.93 -13.13 1.43
CA PHE A 30 2.34 -12.84 2.73
C PHE A 30 1.58 -14.07 3.25
N ASP A 31 1.23 -14.03 4.54
CA ASP A 31 0.37 -15.04 5.15
C ASP A 31 -1.08 -14.79 4.73
N GLU A 32 -1.52 -15.45 3.65
CA GLU A 32 -2.84 -15.22 3.05
C GLU A 32 -4.00 -15.55 4.02
N GLN A 33 -3.82 -16.49 4.95
CA GLN A 33 -4.83 -16.78 5.97
C GLN A 33 -5.03 -15.58 6.89
N ARG A 34 -3.93 -15.04 7.41
CA ARG A 34 -3.96 -13.85 8.26
C ARG A 34 -4.49 -12.62 7.52
N VAL A 35 -4.02 -12.40 6.29
CA VAL A 35 -4.49 -11.30 5.46
C VAL A 35 -6.00 -11.40 5.25
N SER A 36 -6.50 -12.57 4.86
CA SER A 36 -7.95 -12.79 4.64
C SER A 36 -8.77 -12.53 5.89
N GLN A 37 -8.30 -12.96 7.06
CA GLN A 37 -8.98 -12.71 8.34
C GLN A 37 -9.13 -11.20 8.62
N ILE A 38 -8.09 -10.41 8.37
CA ILE A 38 -8.13 -8.96 8.61
C ILE A 38 -8.99 -8.25 7.54
N VAL A 39 -8.87 -8.65 6.27
CA VAL A 39 -9.66 -8.08 5.17
C VAL A 39 -11.15 -8.30 5.38
N ASN A 40 -11.55 -9.46 5.91
CA ASN A 40 -12.95 -9.79 6.17
C ASN A 40 -13.62 -8.92 7.26
N GLU A 41 -12.85 -8.27 8.13
CA GLU A 41 -13.40 -7.29 9.08
C GLU A 41 -13.72 -5.94 8.45
N GLY A 42 -13.26 -5.69 7.22
CA GLY A 42 -13.55 -4.48 6.46
C GLY A 42 -13.14 -3.21 7.19
N GLU A 43 -14.05 -2.25 7.28
CA GLU A 43 -13.82 -0.94 7.89
C GLU A 43 -13.45 -1.02 9.37
N ASN A 44 -13.88 -2.06 10.09
CA ASN A 44 -13.62 -2.21 11.53
C ASN A 44 -12.14 -2.38 11.85
N ALA A 45 -11.35 -2.92 10.92
CA ALA A 45 -9.92 -3.14 11.11
C ALA A 45 -9.06 -1.88 10.82
N LEU A 46 -9.61 -0.86 10.14
CA LEU A 46 -8.84 0.29 9.66
C LEU A 46 -8.17 1.06 10.81
N GLY A 47 -8.86 1.25 11.94
CA GLY A 47 -8.29 1.97 13.09
C GLY A 47 -7.05 1.29 13.67
N GLN A 48 -7.04 -0.04 13.78
CA GLN A 48 -5.86 -0.76 14.26
C GLN A 48 -4.73 -0.78 13.23
N ILE A 49 -5.07 -0.91 11.94
CA ILE A 49 -4.10 -0.81 10.84
C ILE A 49 -3.41 0.55 10.87
N GLU A 50 -4.18 1.62 11.03
CA GLU A 50 -3.67 2.98 11.12
C GLU A 50 -2.73 3.17 12.31
N GLU A 51 -3.14 2.75 13.51
CA GLU A 51 -2.31 2.84 14.71
C GLU A 51 -0.98 2.07 14.58
N LYS A 52 -1.02 0.89 13.95
CA LYS A 52 0.21 0.12 13.70
C LYS A 52 1.09 0.78 12.64
N LEU A 53 0.52 1.36 11.58
CA LEU A 53 1.25 2.13 10.56
C LEU A 53 1.89 3.41 11.13
N LYS A 54 1.27 4.06 12.12
CA LYS A 54 1.84 5.25 12.80
C LYS A 54 3.11 4.93 13.59
N THR A 55 3.18 3.72 14.16
CA THR A 55 4.21 3.36 15.15
C THR A 55 5.33 2.50 14.59
N THR A 56 5.05 1.68 13.57
CA THR A 56 6.05 0.77 13.00
C THR A 56 7.04 1.49 12.07
N ASN A 57 8.28 1.02 12.06
CA ASN A 57 9.29 1.32 11.03
C ASN A 57 9.86 0.04 10.38
N CYS A 58 9.33 -1.14 10.75
CA CYS A 58 9.78 -2.42 10.20
C CYS A 58 9.19 -2.63 8.80
N GLU A 59 10.05 -2.76 7.78
CA GLU A 59 9.62 -2.88 6.39
C GLU A 59 8.65 -4.05 6.16
N ALA A 60 8.92 -5.23 6.72
CA ALA A 60 8.04 -6.39 6.58
C ALA A 60 6.63 -6.13 7.15
N VAL A 61 6.56 -5.41 8.27
CA VAL A 61 5.28 -5.03 8.90
C VAL A 61 4.55 -4.00 8.04
N VAL A 62 5.25 -2.99 7.53
CA VAL A 62 4.67 -1.99 6.63
C VAL A 62 4.13 -2.65 5.37
N LEU A 63 4.92 -3.50 4.71
CA LEU A 63 4.52 -4.16 3.47
C LEU A 63 3.25 -4.99 3.63
N GLU A 64 3.14 -5.75 4.71
CA GLU A 64 1.94 -6.55 4.93
C GLU A 64 0.71 -5.69 5.25
N LEU A 65 0.87 -4.60 6.03
CA LEU A 65 -0.23 -3.64 6.25
C LEU A 65 -0.70 -2.99 4.96
N LEU A 66 0.24 -2.56 4.10
CA LEU A 66 -0.10 -1.98 2.79
C LEU A 66 -0.75 -3.02 1.87
N TYR A 67 -0.28 -4.28 1.90
CA TYR A 67 -0.91 -5.37 1.15
C TYR A 67 -2.35 -5.62 1.60
N ILE A 68 -2.61 -5.64 2.92
CA ILE A 68 -3.95 -5.75 3.49
C ILE A 68 -4.83 -4.59 3.00
N LEU A 69 -4.37 -3.34 3.07
CA LEU A 69 -5.11 -2.19 2.58
C LEU A 69 -5.42 -2.29 1.09
N ASN A 70 -4.47 -2.78 0.29
CA ASN A 70 -4.65 -2.97 -1.14
C ASN A 70 -5.74 -4.02 -1.44
N ARG A 71 -5.78 -5.13 -0.69
CA ARG A 71 -6.83 -6.15 -0.77
C ARG A 71 -8.18 -5.66 -0.26
N MET A 72 -8.20 -4.81 0.76
CA MET A 72 -9.43 -4.16 1.23
C MET A 72 -10.01 -3.22 0.16
N LEU A 73 -9.17 -2.50 -0.59
CA LEU A 73 -9.62 -1.70 -1.74
C LEU A 73 -10.22 -2.57 -2.84
N ASP A 74 -9.65 -3.74 -3.13
CA ASP A 74 -10.22 -4.70 -4.08
C ASP A 74 -11.60 -5.21 -3.63
N ASN A 75 -11.83 -5.27 -2.32
CA ASN A 75 -13.11 -5.63 -1.72
C ASN A 75 -14.05 -4.44 -1.51
N ASN A 76 -13.76 -3.27 -2.09
CA ASN A 76 -14.55 -2.04 -1.98
C ASN A 76 -14.74 -1.51 -0.54
N VAL A 77 -13.83 -1.83 0.37
CA VAL A 77 -13.82 -1.28 1.74
C VAL A 77 -13.61 0.24 1.67
N LYS A 78 -14.44 0.99 2.38
CA LYS A 78 -14.44 2.47 2.32
C LYS A 78 -13.50 3.08 3.37
N GLY A 79 -13.10 4.33 3.14
CA GLY A 79 -12.36 5.12 4.13
C GLY A 79 -10.85 4.92 4.13
N ILE A 80 -10.31 4.08 3.25
CA ILE A 80 -8.85 3.88 3.10
C ILE A 80 -8.18 5.13 2.54
N ASP A 81 -8.89 5.93 1.74
CA ASP A 81 -8.47 7.25 1.28
C ASP A 81 -8.13 8.19 2.45
N LYS A 82 -8.87 8.10 3.55
CA LYS A 82 -8.65 8.91 4.76
C LYS A 82 -7.38 8.53 5.51
N LEU A 83 -6.79 7.37 5.22
CA LEU A 83 -5.51 6.94 5.80
C LEU A 83 -4.31 7.63 5.14
N TYR A 84 -4.50 8.42 4.09
CA TYR A 84 -3.42 9.10 3.38
C TYR A 84 -2.45 9.86 4.31
N PRO A 85 -2.87 10.64 5.32
CA PRO A 85 -1.94 11.32 6.23
C PRO A 85 -0.97 10.35 6.91
N THR A 86 -1.47 9.19 7.35
CA THR A 86 -0.66 8.14 7.96
C THR A 86 0.25 7.45 6.93
N LEU A 87 -0.25 7.17 5.73
CA LEU A 87 0.54 6.57 4.64
C LEU A 87 1.65 7.50 4.14
N SER A 88 1.41 8.81 4.15
CA SER A 88 2.30 9.83 3.58
C SER A 88 3.68 9.85 4.23
N ARG A 89 3.81 9.35 5.47
CA ARG A 89 5.11 9.21 6.15
C ARG A 89 6.08 8.31 5.39
N PHE A 90 5.56 7.39 4.57
CA PHE A 90 6.34 6.45 3.77
C PHE A 90 6.66 6.99 2.35
N ASN A 91 6.19 8.19 1.99
CA ASN A 91 6.39 8.77 0.65
C ASN A 91 7.86 8.96 0.26
N ASN A 92 8.74 9.13 1.24
CA ASN A 92 10.17 9.33 1.02
C ASN A 92 11.00 8.07 1.28
N THR A 93 10.38 6.90 1.40
CA THR A 93 11.08 5.63 1.60
C THR A 93 12.03 5.28 0.46
N ASN A 94 13.13 4.61 0.77
CA ASN A 94 14.04 4.04 -0.23
C ASN A 94 13.69 2.58 -0.56
N SER A 95 12.72 1.96 0.13
CA SER A 95 12.29 0.60 -0.19
C SER A 95 11.49 0.58 -1.50
N PRO A 96 11.96 -0.12 -2.55
CA PRO A 96 11.19 -0.27 -3.78
C PRO A 96 9.89 -1.04 -3.56
N ASN A 97 9.88 -2.00 -2.60
CA ASN A 97 8.68 -2.77 -2.26
C ASN A 97 7.58 -1.85 -1.70
N ILE A 98 7.95 -0.95 -0.78
CA ILE A 98 6.98 -0.02 -0.17
C ILE A 98 6.48 0.96 -1.22
N GLN A 99 7.35 1.49 -2.09
CA GLN A 99 6.95 2.42 -3.15
C GLN A 99 5.93 1.80 -4.10
N VAL A 100 6.14 0.56 -4.56
CA VAL A 100 5.20 -0.16 -5.42
C VAL A 100 3.85 -0.36 -4.72
N MET A 101 3.86 -0.84 -3.47
CA MET A 101 2.61 -1.10 -2.76
C MET A 101 1.84 0.20 -2.45
N LEU A 102 2.53 1.28 -2.06
CA LEU A 102 1.91 2.60 -1.90
C LEU A 102 1.33 3.12 -3.21
N SER A 103 2.05 2.93 -4.33
CA SER A 103 1.60 3.38 -5.65
C SER A 103 0.30 2.70 -6.04
N GLY A 104 0.16 1.39 -5.79
CA GLY A 104 -1.08 0.65 -6.01
C GLY A 104 -2.25 1.18 -5.18
N ILE A 105 -2.02 1.51 -3.90
CA ILE A 105 -3.04 2.13 -3.04
C ILE A 105 -3.42 3.52 -3.57
N TYR A 106 -2.44 4.36 -3.89
CA TYR A 106 -2.68 5.71 -4.40
C TYR A 106 -3.40 5.69 -5.74
N ARG A 107 -3.08 4.74 -6.63
CA ARG A 107 -3.79 4.51 -7.89
C ARG A 107 -5.28 4.25 -7.67
N LYS A 108 -5.62 3.46 -6.67
CA LYS A 108 -7.00 3.05 -6.36
C LYS A 108 -7.78 4.12 -5.59
N THR A 109 -7.14 4.86 -4.69
CA THR A 109 -7.81 5.89 -3.87
C THR A 109 -7.89 7.26 -4.55
N LEU A 110 -6.98 7.55 -5.49
CA LEU A 110 -6.92 8.81 -6.23
C LEU A 110 -6.87 10.08 -5.35
N VAL A 111 -6.32 9.96 -4.13
CA VAL A 111 -6.12 11.10 -3.23
C VAL A 111 -5.22 12.16 -3.91
N PRO A 112 -5.69 13.39 -4.16
CA PRO A 112 -4.96 14.39 -4.95
C PRO A 112 -3.52 14.62 -4.46
N ASP A 113 -3.34 14.69 -3.15
CA ASP A 113 -2.04 14.97 -2.51
C ASP A 113 -0.99 13.88 -2.76
N ALA A 114 -1.40 12.67 -3.16
CA ALA A 114 -0.51 11.56 -3.47
C ALA A 114 0.16 11.69 -4.85
N TYR A 115 -0.34 12.56 -5.75
CA TYR A 115 0.21 12.73 -7.09
C TYR A 115 1.66 13.24 -7.09
N GLY A 116 1.94 14.27 -6.27
CA GLY A 116 3.31 14.78 -6.11
C GLY A 116 4.31 13.73 -5.61
N PRO A 117 4.00 12.99 -4.52
CA PRO A 117 4.76 11.85 -4.07
C PRO A 117 5.01 10.78 -5.14
N LEU A 118 4.02 10.39 -5.94
CA LEU A 118 4.19 9.42 -7.03
C LEU A 118 5.27 9.87 -8.03
N ASN A 119 5.21 11.15 -8.45
CA ASN A 119 6.23 11.72 -9.34
C ASN A 119 7.63 11.70 -8.70
N ARG A 120 7.73 11.99 -7.40
CA ARG A 120 9.00 11.90 -6.67
C ARG A 120 9.54 10.47 -6.61
N MET A 121 8.69 9.48 -6.34
CA MET A 121 9.06 8.06 -6.37
C MET A 121 9.57 7.67 -7.75
N MET A 122 8.87 8.06 -8.82
CA MET A 122 9.26 7.80 -10.21
C MET A 122 10.66 8.35 -10.51
N ILE A 123 10.88 9.65 -10.27
CA ILE A 123 12.17 10.30 -10.54
C ILE A 123 13.30 9.62 -9.75
N ARG A 124 13.05 9.25 -8.49
CA ARG A 124 14.03 8.55 -7.68
C ARG A 124 14.42 7.21 -8.29
N GLN A 125 13.46 6.40 -8.72
CA GLN A 125 13.74 5.07 -9.27
C GLN A 125 14.40 5.14 -10.65
N ILE A 126 14.11 6.17 -11.44
CA ILE A 126 14.82 6.44 -12.71
C ILE A 126 16.28 6.81 -12.45
N LEU A 127 16.53 7.73 -11.53
CA LEU A 127 17.89 8.25 -11.28
C LEU A 127 18.75 7.29 -10.45
N TYR A 128 18.13 6.55 -9.53
CA TYR A 128 18.80 5.69 -8.56
C TYR A 128 18.07 4.33 -8.44
N PRO A 129 18.08 3.52 -9.50
CA PRO A 129 17.42 2.21 -9.48
C PRO A 129 18.04 1.34 -8.38
N ASN A 130 17.20 0.82 -7.50
CA ASN A 130 17.64 0.11 -6.29
C ASN A 130 16.88 -1.20 -6.04
N SER A 131 16.14 -1.70 -7.04
CA SER A 131 15.45 -2.99 -7.00
C SER A 131 16.15 -3.99 -7.93
N PRO A 132 16.69 -5.10 -7.41
CA PRO A 132 17.36 -6.11 -8.24
C PRO A 132 16.41 -7.15 -8.84
N HIS A 133 15.13 -7.16 -8.45
CA HIS A 133 14.22 -8.28 -8.76
C HIS A 133 12.97 -7.89 -9.55
N PHE A 134 12.61 -6.60 -9.59
CA PHE A 134 11.47 -6.07 -10.34
C PHE A 134 11.71 -4.60 -10.66
N ASP A 135 11.03 -4.06 -11.67
CA ASP A 135 11.07 -2.64 -11.99
C ASP A 135 9.94 -1.89 -11.25
N PRO A 136 10.26 -1.04 -10.25
CA PRO A 136 9.24 -0.29 -9.52
C PRO A 136 8.57 0.79 -10.38
N THR A 137 9.21 1.24 -11.46
CA THR A 137 8.70 2.31 -12.32
C THR A 137 7.44 1.90 -13.08
N GLU A 138 7.23 0.60 -13.33
CA GLU A 138 6.03 0.10 -13.98
C GLU A 138 4.76 0.42 -13.18
N GLU A 139 4.73 0.05 -11.89
CA GLU A 139 3.55 0.31 -11.04
C GLU A 139 3.42 1.79 -10.68
N ILE A 140 4.53 2.48 -10.40
CA ILE A 140 4.51 3.93 -10.12
C ILE A 140 3.99 4.69 -11.35
N GLY A 141 4.46 4.35 -12.55
CA GLY A 141 4.06 4.97 -13.80
C GLY A 141 2.60 4.68 -14.13
N GLY A 142 2.17 3.43 -13.96
CA GLY A 142 0.76 3.05 -14.08
C GLY A 142 -0.14 3.85 -13.13
N ALA A 143 0.29 4.09 -11.89
CA ALA A 143 -0.43 4.94 -10.96
C ALA A 143 -0.51 6.40 -11.45
N ILE A 144 0.58 6.99 -11.91
CA ILE A 144 0.60 8.37 -12.45
C ILE A 144 -0.36 8.50 -13.65
N LEU A 145 -0.31 7.55 -14.59
CA LEU A 145 -1.18 7.55 -15.76
C LEU A 145 -2.67 7.45 -15.37
N GLU A 146 -2.99 6.67 -14.36
CA GLU A 146 -4.35 6.55 -13.84
C GLU A 146 -4.85 7.86 -13.22
N TYR A 147 -4.00 8.62 -12.52
CA TYR A 147 -4.35 9.98 -12.08
C TYR A 147 -4.66 10.86 -13.29
N ILE A 148 -3.78 10.92 -14.28
CA ILE A 148 -3.99 11.74 -15.49
C ILE A 148 -5.32 11.36 -16.15
N ARG A 149 -5.60 10.06 -16.31
CA ARG A 149 -6.86 9.55 -16.87
C ARG A 149 -8.07 10.01 -16.05
N ALA A 150 -8.05 9.81 -14.74
CA ALA A 150 -9.16 10.11 -13.86
C ALA A 150 -9.47 11.61 -13.78
N TYR A 151 -8.45 12.47 -13.68
CA TYR A 151 -8.64 13.92 -13.62
C TYR A 151 -9.01 14.51 -14.99
N SER A 152 -8.44 14.02 -16.09
CA SER A 152 -8.82 14.45 -17.44
C SER A 152 -10.28 14.08 -17.75
N SER A 153 -10.72 12.89 -17.34
CA SER A 153 -12.12 12.46 -17.52
C SER A 153 -13.10 13.35 -16.74
N LYS A 154 -12.75 13.76 -15.51
CA LYS A 154 -13.59 14.68 -14.73
C LYS A 154 -13.74 16.05 -15.38
N GLU A 155 -12.75 16.53 -16.13
CA GLU A 155 -12.85 17.80 -16.86
C GLU A 155 -13.68 17.66 -18.15
N LEU A 156 -13.64 16.51 -18.82
CA LEU A 156 -14.35 16.26 -20.09
C LEU A 156 -15.86 16.03 -19.95
N TYR A 157 -16.33 15.56 -18.78
CA TYR A 157 -17.74 15.26 -18.51
C TYR A 157 -18.41 16.25 -17.54
N LYS A 158 -17.83 17.45 -17.37
CA LYS A 158 -18.52 18.62 -16.80
C LYS A 158 -19.39 19.28 -17.87
#